data_AF-A0A9E4Y5H0-F1
#
_entry.id   AF-A0A9E4Y5H0-F1
#
_cell.length_a   1.000
_cell.length_b   1.000
_cell.length_c   1.000
_cell.angle_alpha   90.00
_cell.angle_beta   90.00
_cell.angle_gamma   90.00
#
_symmetry.space_group_name_H-M   'P 1'
#
loop_
_entity.id
_entity.type
_entity.pdbx_description
1 polymer ?
#
loop_
_entity_poly.entity_id
_entity_poly.type
_entity_poly.pdbx_seq_one_letter_code
_entity_poly.pdbx_strand_id
1 'polypeptide(L)'
;MTRLNAVTLASLCLFFLSLMVACTSDTETPAQNSVPATSAPEPTFVRATVTRVPIDTPTPTAVAKKQSRFTAEQLADPVFPDWLDPELSDEQPEDEAIFEGWHEYMSNSFVEFTNAGGEPGAIHLCDDGTVFDGNGEIDETILWGVARSPAISSSQWGTVMLTVDILSGFDEVGRTVTVFVVSREDGKVMQTGSTAPAEMKFTRSRLCLERIGA
;
A
#
# COMPACT_ATOMS: atom_id res chain seq x y z
N MET A 1 -23.03 36.86 32.20
CA MET A 1 -22.77 35.77 33.17
C MET A 1 -21.87 34.76 32.45
N THR A 2 -20.56 34.84 32.52
CA THR A 2 -19.57 34.54 33.57
C THR A 2 -18.71 33.41 33.00
N ARG A 3 -17.47 33.75 32.63
CA ARG A 3 -16.38 32.84 32.29
C ARG A 3 -15.94 32.06 33.54
N LEU A 4 -15.30 30.90 33.37
CA LEU A 4 -14.19 30.35 34.17
C LEU A 4 -13.61 29.16 33.35
N ASN A 5 -12.35 29.15 32.88
CA ASN A 5 -11.07 28.87 33.58
C ASN A 5 -11.11 27.52 34.34
N ALA A 6 -10.11 26.64 34.38
CA ALA A 6 -8.75 26.50 33.85
C ALA A 6 -8.30 25.07 34.26
N VAL A 7 -7.17 24.54 33.78
CA VAL A 7 -6.10 23.92 34.60
C VAL A 7 -5.01 23.38 33.68
N THR A 8 -3.82 23.92 33.89
CA THR A 8 -2.48 23.57 33.43
C THR A 8 -1.96 22.29 34.07
N LEU A 9 -1.05 21.56 33.39
CA LEU A 9 0.05 20.85 34.07
C LEU A 9 1.19 20.52 33.09
N ALA A 10 2.32 21.18 33.32
CA ALA A 10 3.63 20.86 32.79
C ALA A 10 4.27 19.73 33.61
N SER A 11 5.14 18.91 33.02
CA SER A 11 6.25 18.34 33.77
C SER A 11 7.43 17.94 32.87
N LEU A 12 8.54 18.64 33.11
CA LEU A 12 9.91 18.38 32.68
C LEU A 12 10.45 17.07 33.29
N CYS A 13 11.30 16.36 32.56
CA CYS A 13 12.41 15.60 33.17
C CYS A 13 13.65 15.67 32.26
N LEU A 14 14.49 16.65 32.56
CA LEU A 14 15.90 16.71 32.18
C LEU A 14 16.71 15.94 33.24
N PHE A 15 17.56 15.01 32.82
CA PHE A 15 18.69 14.53 33.64
C PHE A 15 20.01 14.80 32.92
N PHE A 16 20.93 15.38 33.67
CA PHE A 16 22.22 15.92 33.29
C PHE A 16 23.35 15.13 33.98
N LEU A 17 24.51 15.03 33.30
CA LEU A 17 25.90 14.83 33.81
C LEU A 17 26.25 13.47 34.48
N SER A 18 27.39 12.81 34.20
CA SER A 18 28.77 13.33 34.37
C SER A 18 29.83 12.43 33.68
N LEU A 19 30.88 13.06 33.13
CA LEU A 19 32.19 12.49 32.76
C LEU A 19 33.05 12.21 34.02
N MET A 20 34.02 11.27 33.96
CA MET A 20 35.47 11.57 33.97
C MET A 20 36.38 10.31 34.04
N VAL A 21 37.57 10.52 33.46
CA VAL A 21 38.74 9.65 33.18
C VAL A 21 39.61 9.37 34.41
N ALA A 22 40.35 8.23 34.44
CA ALA A 22 41.62 8.11 35.15
C ALA A 22 42.57 7.05 34.52
N CYS A 23 43.83 7.44 34.27
CA CYS A 23 44.98 6.65 33.81
C CYS A 23 45.86 6.18 34.99
N THR A 24 46.56 5.04 34.87
CA THR A 24 47.96 4.74 35.35
C THR A 24 48.39 3.40 34.68
N SER A 25 49.44 3.24 33.84
CA SER A 25 50.91 3.22 34.06
C SER A 25 51.33 2.42 35.31
N ASP A 26 52.29 1.49 35.38
CA ASP A 26 53.36 1.04 34.48
C ASP A 26 53.98 -0.27 35.05
N THR A 27 54.45 -1.15 34.16
CA THR A 27 55.70 -1.96 34.15
C THR A 27 56.30 -2.58 35.44
N GLU A 28 56.60 -3.90 35.39
CA GLU A 28 57.88 -4.47 35.86
C GLU A 28 58.25 -5.80 35.14
N THR A 29 59.52 -5.94 34.77
CA THR A 29 60.29 -7.10 34.23
C THR A 29 61.67 -6.97 34.92
N PRO A 30 62.45 -8.02 35.32
CA PRO A 30 63.19 -8.83 34.33
C PRO A 30 63.76 -10.23 34.72
N ALA A 31 64.34 -10.86 33.68
CA ALA A 31 65.50 -11.78 33.64
C ALA A 31 65.23 -13.28 33.87
N GLN A 32 65.89 -14.26 33.22
CA GLN A 32 67.13 -14.23 32.43
C GLN A 32 67.27 -15.53 31.57
N ASN A 33 67.73 -15.34 30.33
CA ASN A 33 68.56 -16.21 29.46
C ASN A 33 68.59 -17.74 29.63
N SER A 34 68.38 -18.46 28.52
CA SER A 34 69.47 -19.14 27.78
C SER A 34 68.97 -19.72 26.45
N VAL A 35 69.68 -19.41 25.36
CA VAL A 35 69.52 -20.03 24.03
C VAL A 35 70.52 -21.18 23.92
N PRO A 36 70.15 -22.29 23.25
CA PRO A 36 71.04 -22.82 22.23
C PRO A 36 70.31 -23.08 20.90
N ALA A 37 71.00 -22.75 19.82
CA ALA A 37 70.58 -23.00 18.45
C ALA A 37 70.43 -24.49 18.16
N THR A 38 69.39 -24.88 17.41
CA THR A 38 69.29 -26.20 16.77
C THR A 38 68.86 -25.98 15.32
N SER A 39 69.67 -26.50 14.41
CA SER A 39 69.52 -26.44 12.95
C SER A 39 68.18 -27.04 12.49
N ALA A 40 67.40 -26.28 11.75
CA ALA A 40 66.15 -26.76 11.14
C ALA A 40 66.43 -27.76 10.01
N PRO A 41 65.67 -28.87 9.90
CA PRO A 41 65.83 -29.83 8.81
C PRO A 41 65.32 -29.26 7.47
N GLU A 42 65.95 -29.65 6.35
CA GLU A 42 65.50 -29.27 5.01
C GLU A 42 64.10 -29.83 4.69
N PRO A 43 63.19 -29.04 4.09
CA PRO A 43 61.85 -29.48 3.79
C PRO A 43 61.84 -30.51 2.65
N THR A 44 61.26 -31.68 2.92
CA THR A 44 60.99 -32.70 1.90
C THR A 44 59.60 -32.45 1.31
N PHE A 45 59.51 -32.14 0.02
CA PHE A 45 58.22 -31.98 -0.66
C PHE A 45 57.73 -33.32 -1.21
N VAL A 46 56.60 -33.80 -0.69
CA VAL A 46 55.89 -34.97 -1.21
C VAL A 46 54.82 -34.51 -2.19
N ARG A 47 54.83 -35.06 -3.42
CA ARG A 47 53.83 -34.74 -4.45
C ARG A 47 52.63 -35.68 -4.29
N ALA A 48 51.54 -35.19 -3.73
CA ALA A 48 50.28 -35.93 -3.68
C ALA A 48 49.50 -35.75 -4.99
N THR A 49 49.18 -36.85 -5.66
CA THR A 49 48.24 -36.87 -6.79
C THR A 49 46.82 -37.08 -6.29
N VAL A 50 45.94 -36.10 -6.54
CA VAL A 50 44.51 -36.18 -6.20
C VAL A 50 43.74 -36.69 -7.41
N THR A 51 43.13 -37.87 -7.27
CA THR A 51 42.21 -38.41 -8.27
C THR A 51 40.82 -37.82 -8.02
N ARG A 52 40.28 -37.08 -8.99
CA ARG A 52 38.90 -36.57 -8.88
C ARG A 52 37.92 -37.72 -9.07
N VAL A 53 37.04 -37.91 -8.09
CA VAL A 53 35.86 -38.78 -8.22
C VAL A 53 34.75 -37.93 -8.84
N PRO A 54 34.16 -38.33 -9.99
CA PRO A 54 32.98 -37.67 -10.52
C PRO A 54 31.83 -37.82 -9.53
N ILE A 55 31.26 -36.71 -9.10
CA ILE A 55 30.04 -36.69 -8.29
C ILE A 55 28.96 -36.09 -9.18
N ASP A 56 27.90 -36.86 -9.45
CA ASP A 56 26.75 -36.36 -10.19
C ASP A 56 26.08 -35.26 -9.37
N THR A 57 26.22 -34.02 -9.84
CA THR A 57 25.50 -32.89 -9.26
C THR A 57 24.05 -32.99 -9.73
N PRO A 58 23.06 -33.13 -8.83
CA PRO A 58 21.67 -33.16 -9.26
C PRO A 58 21.35 -31.85 -9.99
N THR A 59 20.91 -31.96 -11.24
CA THR A 59 20.44 -30.80 -11.99
C THR A 59 19.16 -30.31 -11.32
N PRO A 60 19.07 -29.04 -10.88
CA PRO A 60 17.85 -28.54 -10.28
C PRO A 60 16.72 -28.64 -11.31
N THR A 61 15.67 -29.41 -10.97
CA THR A 61 14.46 -29.47 -11.78
C THR A 61 13.84 -28.09 -11.82
N ALA A 62 13.75 -27.52 -13.03
CA ALA A 62 13.06 -26.26 -13.23
C ALA A 62 11.60 -26.43 -12.79
N VAL A 63 11.21 -25.78 -11.70
CA VAL A 63 9.80 -25.63 -11.33
C VAL A 63 9.18 -24.74 -12.39
N ALA A 64 8.22 -25.27 -13.16
CA ALA A 64 7.48 -24.47 -14.13
C ALA A 64 6.87 -23.27 -13.38
N LYS A 65 7.38 -22.06 -13.64
CA LYS A 65 6.73 -20.85 -13.15
C LYS A 65 5.37 -20.81 -13.82
N LYS A 66 4.30 -20.92 -13.04
CA LYS A 66 2.94 -20.65 -13.50
C LYS A 66 2.94 -19.20 -13.97
N GLN A 67 3.08 -18.98 -15.28
CA GLN A 67 2.99 -17.63 -15.84
C GLN A 67 1.59 -17.10 -15.51
N SER A 68 1.54 -15.94 -14.86
CA SER A 68 0.28 -15.23 -14.69
C SER A 68 -0.29 -14.92 -16.07
N ARG A 69 -1.61 -15.08 -16.24
CA ARG A 69 -2.29 -14.66 -17.47
C ARG A 69 -2.29 -13.14 -17.67
N PHE A 70 -2.02 -12.38 -16.61
CA PHE A 70 -1.97 -10.92 -16.61
C PHE A 70 -0.53 -10.43 -16.51
N THR A 71 -0.23 -9.32 -17.20
CA THR A 71 1.06 -8.62 -17.11
C THR A 71 1.22 -7.95 -15.74
N ALA A 72 2.44 -7.49 -15.43
CA ALA A 72 2.70 -6.78 -14.18
C ALA A 72 1.94 -5.43 -14.14
N GLU A 73 1.85 -4.76 -15.28
CA GLU A 73 1.13 -3.49 -15.44
C GLU A 73 -0.37 -3.66 -15.20
N GLN A 74 -0.97 -4.75 -15.71
CA GLN A 74 -2.38 -5.06 -15.46
C GLN A 74 -2.67 -5.37 -13.99
N LEU A 75 -1.68 -5.86 -13.25
CA LEU A 75 -1.80 -6.19 -11.83
C LEU A 75 -1.40 -5.02 -10.92
N ALA A 76 -0.90 -3.92 -11.46
CA ALA A 76 -0.53 -2.76 -10.68
C ALA A 76 -1.77 -2.05 -10.14
N ASP A 77 -1.67 -1.57 -8.90
CA ASP A 77 -2.70 -0.75 -8.27
C ASP A 77 -2.92 0.52 -9.10
N PRO A 78 -4.17 1.03 -9.16
CA PRO A 78 -4.46 2.26 -9.89
C PRO A 78 -3.70 3.43 -9.25
N VAL A 79 -3.16 4.29 -10.09
CA VAL A 79 -2.51 5.54 -9.67
C VAL A 79 -3.47 6.68 -9.99
N PHE A 80 -3.74 7.54 -9.01
CA PHE A 80 -4.62 8.67 -9.22
C PHE A 80 -3.97 9.64 -10.23
N PRO A 81 -4.69 10.07 -11.28
CA PRO A 81 -4.08 10.88 -12.33
C PRO A 81 -3.77 12.31 -11.85
N ASP A 82 -2.54 12.77 -12.08
CA ASP A 82 -2.08 14.12 -11.67
C ASP A 82 -2.95 15.25 -12.24
N TRP A 83 -3.45 15.10 -13.47
CA TRP A 83 -4.29 16.11 -14.13
C TRP A 83 -5.69 16.23 -13.50
N LEU A 84 -6.14 15.20 -12.78
CA LEU A 84 -7.42 15.17 -12.08
C LEU A 84 -7.29 15.63 -10.63
N ASP A 85 -6.08 15.65 -10.08
CA ASP A 85 -5.79 16.02 -8.70
C ASP A 85 -5.82 17.56 -8.54
N PRO A 86 -6.77 18.13 -7.77
CA PRO A 86 -6.83 19.58 -7.54
C PRO A 86 -5.62 20.14 -6.79
N GLU A 87 -4.84 19.30 -6.12
CA GLU A 87 -3.63 19.72 -5.40
C GLU A 87 -2.42 19.85 -6.34
N LEU A 88 -2.49 19.24 -7.52
CA LEU A 88 -1.41 19.19 -8.51
C LEU A 88 -1.75 19.94 -9.80
N SER A 89 -3.03 20.10 -10.14
CA SER A 89 -3.49 20.83 -11.32
C SER A 89 -4.00 22.23 -10.97
N ASP A 90 -3.49 23.23 -11.68
CA ASP A 90 -3.95 24.63 -11.57
C ASP A 90 -5.20 24.91 -12.43
N GLU A 91 -5.57 24.00 -13.33
CA GLU A 91 -6.70 24.14 -14.26
C GLU A 91 -7.72 23.02 -14.02
N GLN A 92 -8.99 23.42 -13.88
CA GLN A 92 -10.10 22.49 -13.78
C GLN A 92 -10.32 21.80 -15.14
N PRO A 93 -10.29 20.46 -15.21
CA PRO A 93 -10.68 19.75 -16.43
C PRO A 93 -12.18 19.91 -16.71
N GLU A 94 -12.60 19.66 -17.94
CA GLU A 94 -14.01 19.61 -18.28
C GLU A 94 -14.74 18.53 -17.45
N ASP A 95 -16.01 18.77 -17.13
CA ASP A 95 -16.84 17.87 -16.30
C ASP A 95 -16.79 16.42 -16.79
N GLU A 96 -16.89 16.19 -18.12
CA GLU A 96 -16.82 14.85 -18.71
C GLU A 96 -15.48 14.16 -18.44
N ALA A 97 -14.37 14.90 -18.58
CA ALA A 97 -13.04 14.36 -18.32
C ALA A 97 -12.87 14.01 -16.84
N ILE A 98 -13.45 14.81 -15.93
CA ILE A 98 -13.44 14.50 -14.50
C ILE A 98 -14.12 13.15 -14.25
N PHE A 99 -15.31 12.92 -14.80
CA PHE A 99 -16.05 11.67 -14.56
C PHE A 99 -15.38 10.46 -15.20
N GLU A 100 -14.87 10.60 -16.43
CA GLU A 100 -14.13 9.53 -17.11
C GLU A 100 -12.85 9.17 -16.33
N GLY A 101 -12.09 10.16 -15.87
CA GLY A 101 -10.87 9.93 -15.10
C GLY A 101 -11.13 9.27 -13.73
N TRP A 102 -12.20 9.67 -13.04
CA TRP A 102 -12.61 9.01 -11.79
C TRP A 102 -13.09 7.58 -12.03
N HIS A 103 -13.90 7.37 -13.07
CA HIS A 103 -14.37 6.04 -13.45
C HIS A 103 -13.17 5.13 -13.77
N GLU A 104 -12.25 5.58 -14.62
CA GLU A 104 -11.04 4.83 -14.97
C GLU A 104 -10.16 4.49 -13.75
N TYR A 105 -9.97 5.46 -12.84
CA TYR A 105 -9.20 5.23 -11.61
C TYR A 105 -9.85 4.17 -10.71
N MET A 106 -11.17 4.21 -10.54
CA MET A 106 -11.90 3.26 -9.70
C MET A 106 -12.12 1.91 -10.38
N SER A 107 -12.15 1.87 -11.71
CA SER A 107 -12.41 0.67 -12.51
C SER A 107 -11.41 -0.46 -12.25
N ASN A 108 -11.94 -1.67 -12.27
CA ASN A 108 -11.21 -2.91 -12.02
C ASN A 108 -10.44 -2.90 -10.69
N SER A 109 -11.03 -2.33 -9.64
CA SER A 109 -10.37 -2.18 -8.33
C SER A 109 -11.10 -2.95 -7.23
N PHE A 110 -10.32 -3.44 -6.26
CA PHE A 110 -10.80 -3.84 -4.95
C PHE A 110 -10.68 -2.63 -4.04
N VAL A 111 -11.79 -2.27 -3.42
CA VAL A 111 -11.98 -1.02 -2.70
C VAL A 111 -12.25 -1.34 -1.24
N GLU A 112 -11.37 -0.88 -0.36
CA GLU A 112 -11.58 -0.92 1.08
C GLU A 112 -12.15 0.42 1.55
N PHE A 113 -13.21 0.39 2.36
CA PHE A 113 -13.97 1.56 2.75
C PHE A 113 -14.52 1.41 4.17
N THR A 114 -15.11 2.47 4.72
CA THR A 114 -15.82 2.44 6.02
C THR A 114 -17.33 2.50 5.76
N ASN A 115 -18.08 1.49 6.20
CA ASN A 115 -19.52 1.43 5.98
C ASN A 115 -20.29 2.44 6.87
N ALA A 116 -21.61 2.53 6.69
CA ALA A 116 -22.47 3.44 7.47
C ALA A 116 -22.47 3.17 8.99
N GLY A 117 -22.10 1.96 9.42
CA GLY A 117 -21.93 1.59 10.82
C GLY A 117 -20.57 1.95 11.41
N GLY A 118 -19.64 2.47 10.60
CA GLY A 118 -18.27 2.77 11.01
C GLY A 118 -17.35 1.54 11.00
N GLU A 119 -17.77 0.44 10.39
CA GLU A 119 -17.00 -0.80 10.29
C GLU A 119 -16.31 -0.89 8.92
N PRO A 120 -15.16 -1.59 8.82
CA PRO A 120 -14.51 -1.85 7.54
C PRO A 120 -15.43 -2.64 6.59
N GLY A 121 -15.54 -2.18 5.36
CA GLY A 121 -16.21 -2.86 4.26
C GLY A 121 -15.28 -2.97 3.06
N ALA A 122 -15.59 -3.89 2.14
CA ALA A 122 -14.88 -3.99 0.88
C ALA A 122 -15.78 -4.48 -0.26
N ILE A 123 -15.49 -4.03 -1.47
CA ILE A 123 -16.16 -4.40 -2.72
C ILE A 123 -15.17 -4.41 -3.88
N HIS A 124 -15.52 -5.08 -4.98
CA HIS A 124 -14.83 -4.96 -6.26
C HIS A 124 -15.68 -4.16 -7.23
N LEU A 125 -15.10 -3.15 -7.86
CA LEU A 125 -15.72 -2.32 -8.89
C LEU A 125 -15.11 -2.70 -10.25
N CYS A 126 -15.88 -3.35 -11.12
CA CYS A 126 -15.40 -3.76 -12.45
C CYS A 126 -15.77 -2.76 -13.53
N ASP A 127 -14.97 -2.66 -14.59
CA ASP A 127 -15.13 -1.62 -15.60
C ASP A 127 -16.51 -1.58 -16.29
N ASP A 128 -17.17 -2.75 -16.38
CA ASP A 128 -18.52 -2.91 -16.95
C ASP A 128 -19.66 -2.48 -15.99
N GLY A 129 -19.33 -1.86 -14.85
CA GLY A 129 -20.29 -1.49 -13.81
C GLY A 129 -20.63 -2.64 -12.85
N THR A 130 -20.13 -3.86 -13.07
CA THR A 130 -20.40 -4.99 -12.16
C THR A 130 -19.75 -4.76 -10.80
N VAL A 131 -20.48 -5.12 -9.74
CA VAL A 131 -19.97 -5.12 -8.37
C VAL A 131 -19.82 -6.56 -7.88
N PHE A 132 -18.70 -6.87 -7.22
CA PHE A 132 -18.60 -8.04 -6.35
C PHE A 132 -18.50 -7.58 -4.89
N ASP A 133 -19.09 -8.34 -3.98
CA ASP A 133 -18.90 -8.12 -2.54
C ASP A 133 -17.46 -8.43 -2.11
N GLY A 134 -17.11 -8.15 -0.85
CA GLY A 134 -15.78 -8.42 -0.31
C GLY A 134 -15.41 -9.91 -0.25
N ASN A 135 -16.36 -10.83 -0.46
CA ASN A 135 -16.12 -12.28 -0.55
C ASN A 135 -15.93 -12.74 -2.01
N GLY A 136 -16.12 -11.86 -2.99
CA GLY A 136 -16.03 -12.15 -4.40
C GLY A 136 -17.31 -12.73 -5.01
N GLU A 137 -18.45 -12.61 -4.34
CA GLU A 137 -19.77 -12.93 -4.90
C GLU A 137 -20.30 -11.75 -5.71
N ILE A 138 -20.88 -12.03 -6.87
CA ILE A 138 -21.44 -10.98 -7.73
C ILE A 138 -22.71 -10.41 -7.10
N ASP A 139 -22.82 -9.09 -7.06
CA ASP A 139 -24.07 -8.40 -6.70
C ASP A 139 -24.86 -8.09 -7.99
N GLU A 140 -25.79 -8.98 -8.34
CA GLU A 140 -26.65 -8.82 -9.52
C GLU A 140 -27.75 -7.75 -9.33
N THR A 141 -27.84 -7.16 -8.14
CA THR A 141 -28.89 -6.18 -7.80
C THR A 141 -28.49 -4.76 -8.12
N ILE A 142 -27.21 -4.50 -8.41
CA ILE A 142 -26.68 -3.16 -8.63
C ILE A 142 -25.66 -3.08 -9.79
N LEU A 143 -25.53 -1.89 -10.38
CA LEU A 143 -24.38 -1.49 -11.19
C LEU A 143 -23.75 -0.24 -10.61
N TRP A 144 -22.43 -0.17 -10.48
CA TRP A 144 -21.77 1.03 -10.00
C TRP A 144 -21.50 2.03 -11.14
N GLY A 145 -21.33 3.29 -10.75
CA GLY A 145 -20.86 4.35 -11.64
C GLY A 145 -20.40 5.56 -10.86
N VAL A 146 -20.03 6.60 -11.60
CA VAL A 146 -19.63 7.90 -11.04
C VAL A 146 -20.59 8.97 -11.54
N ALA A 147 -21.06 9.82 -10.63
CA ALA A 147 -21.94 10.93 -10.97
C ALA A 147 -21.43 12.26 -10.40
N ARG A 148 -21.88 13.35 -11.02
CA ARG A 148 -21.70 14.70 -10.49
C ARG A 148 -22.45 14.85 -9.17
N SER A 149 -21.78 15.37 -8.14
CA SER A 149 -22.51 15.94 -7.00
C SER A 149 -23.05 17.32 -7.40
N PRO A 150 -24.38 17.56 -7.32
CA PRO A 150 -24.96 18.86 -7.61
C PRO A 150 -24.54 19.95 -6.60
N ALA A 151 -23.86 19.57 -5.50
CA ALA A 151 -23.37 20.49 -4.47
C ALA A 151 -21.90 20.92 -4.66
N ILE A 152 -21.22 20.45 -5.71
CA ILE A 152 -19.82 20.76 -5.96
C ILE A 152 -19.71 22.10 -6.70
N SER A 153 -19.10 23.08 -6.03
CA SER A 153 -18.65 24.31 -6.68
C SER A 153 -17.60 23.99 -7.75
N SER A 154 -17.45 24.84 -8.77
CA SER A 154 -16.41 24.65 -9.80
C SER A 154 -15.01 24.48 -9.20
N SER A 155 -14.74 24.97 -8.00
CA SER A 155 -13.47 24.79 -7.27
C SER A 155 -13.27 23.43 -6.59
N GLN A 156 -14.20 22.47 -6.73
CA GLN A 156 -14.17 21.18 -6.02
C GLN A 156 -14.19 19.98 -6.99
N TRP A 157 -13.53 20.11 -8.16
CA TRP A 157 -13.54 19.08 -9.20
C TRP A 157 -12.91 17.74 -8.80
N GLY A 158 -12.10 17.70 -7.74
CA GLY A 158 -11.61 16.47 -7.14
C GLY A 158 -12.66 15.74 -6.30
N THR A 159 -13.95 16.04 -6.42
CA THR A 159 -15.02 15.34 -5.69
C THR A 159 -16.04 14.77 -6.67
N VAL A 160 -16.52 13.56 -6.42
CA VAL A 160 -17.55 12.87 -7.20
C VAL A 160 -18.48 12.08 -6.29
N MET A 161 -19.62 11.63 -6.82
CA MET A 161 -20.47 10.65 -6.16
C MET A 161 -20.17 9.27 -6.73
N LEU A 162 -19.80 8.31 -5.87
CA LEU A 162 -19.90 6.90 -6.23
C LEU A 162 -21.37 6.51 -6.13
N THR A 163 -21.95 6.09 -7.24
CA THR A 163 -23.36 5.74 -7.34
C THR A 163 -23.56 4.27 -7.64
N VAL A 164 -24.75 3.77 -7.31
CA VAL A 164 -25.25 2.48 -7.77
C VAL A 164 -26.63 2.62 -8.39
N ASP A 165 -26.82 2.00 -9.55
CA ASP A 165 -28.11 1.81 -10.18
C ASP A 165 -28.73 0.52 -9.67
N ILE A 166 -29.92 0.58 -9.11
CA ILE A 166 -30.61 -0.58 -8.54
C ILE A 166 -31.35 -1.32 -9.67
N LEU A 167 -30.90 -2.54 -9.97
CA LEU A 167 -31.44 -3.41 -11.01
C LEU A 167 -32.61 -4.28 -10.52
N SER A 168 -32.60 -4.68 -9.25
CA SER A 168 -33.65 -5.54 -8.68
C SER A 168 -33.89 -5.27 -7.19
N GLY A 169 -35.10 -5.54 -6.72
CA GLY A 169 -35.60 -5.16 -5.39
C GLY A 169 -37.06 -4.73 -5.43
N PHE A 170 -37.67 -4.42 -4.29
CA PHE A 170 -39.10 -4.06 -4.25
C PHE A 170 -39.36 -2.62 -4.70
N ASP A 171 -38.76 -1.62 -4.03
CA ASP A 171 -39.23 -0.23 -4.16
C ASP A 171 -38.23 0.75 -4.80
N GLU A 172 -37.02 0.28 -5.16
CA GLU A 172 -35.96 1.16 -5.64
C GLU A 172 -35.40 0.83 -7.02
N VAL A 173 -35.98 -0.16 -7.72
CA VAL A 173 -35.54 -0.54 -9.07
C VAL A 173 -35.61 0.63 -10.03
N GLY A 174 -34.54 0.83 -10.80
CA GLY A 174 -34.37 1.92 -11.76
C GLY A 174 -33.95 3.24 -11.12
N ARG A 175 -33.68 3.29 -9.81
CA ARG A 175 -33.11 4.45 -9.14
C ARG A 175 -31.59 4.35 -9.09
N THR A 176 -30.94 5.49 -9.33
CA THR A 176 -29.54 5.72 -9.01
C THR A 176 -29.44 6.28 -7.59
N VAL A 177 -28.63 5.66 -6.75
CA VAL A 177 -28.40 6.07 -5.36
C VAL A 177 -26.93 6.38 -5.14
N THR A 178 -26.62 7.46 -4.44
CA THR A 178 -25.26 7.76 -4.00
C THR A 178 -24.88 6.86 -2.82
N VAL A 179 -23.81 6.10 -2.98
CA VAL A 179 -23.24 5.26 -1.91
C VAL A 179 -22.25 6.07 -1.08
N PHE A 180 -21.33 6.77 -1.76
CA PHE A 180 -20.33 7.62 -1.13
C PHE A 180 -20.18 8.92 -1.92
N VAL A 181 -19.90 10.01 -1.21
CA VAL A 181 -19.24 11.17 -1.80
C VAL A 181 -17.75 10.94 -1.64
N VAL A 182 -17.02 10.91 -2.75
CA VAL A 182 -15.59 10.59 -2.80
C VAL A 182 -14.83 11.85 -3.19
N SER A 183 -13.77 12.18 -2.45
CA SER A 183 -12.93 13.35 -2.72
C SER A 183 -11.45 13.00 -2.73
N ARG A 184 -10.68 13.77 -3.51
CA ARG A 184 -9.23 13.76 -3.53
C ARG A 184 -8.72 14.84 -2.58
N GLU A 185 -8.05 14.43 -1.50
CA GLU A 185 -7.58 15.32 -0.43
C GLU A 185 -6.29 14.79 0.21
N ASP A 186 -5.30 15.66 0.43
CA ASP A 186 -4.01 15.40 1.08
C ASP A 186 -3.29 14.16 0.52
N GLY A 187 -3.25 14.03 -0.81
CA GLY A 187 -2.63 12.86 -1.43
C GLY A 187 -3.43 11.56 -1.25
N LYS A 188 -4.67 11.60 -0.76
CA LYS A 188 -5.53 10.43 -0.49
C LYS A 188 -6.90 10.52 -1.17
N VAL A 189 -7.59 9.39 -1.25
CA VAL A 189 -9.00 9.35 -1.65
C VAL A 189 -9.83 9.17 -0.40
N MET A 190 -10.70 10.13 -0.12
CA MET A 190 -11.51 10.20 1.08
C MET A 190 -12.97 9.90 0.72
N GLN A 191 -13.65 9.16 1.58
CA GLN A 191 -15.11 9.05 1.55
C GLN A 191 -15.73 9.97 2.59
N THR A 192 -16.89 10.52 2.23
CA THR A 192 -17.80 11.22 3.13
C THR A 192 -19.21 10.65 2.97
N GLY A 193 -19.93 10.55 4.09
CA GLY A 193 -21.23 9.91 4.15
C GLY A 193 -21.82 10.03 5.56
N SER A 194 -22.47 8.97 6.05
CA SER A 194 -23.10 8.94 7.38
C SER A 194 -22.11 8.86 8.54
N THR A 195 -20.84 8.60 8.26
CA THR A 195 -19.76 8.45 9.25
C THR A 195 -18.73 9.57 9.11
N ALA A 196 -17.76 9.61 10.04
CA ALA A 196 -16.63 10.51 9.92
C ALA A 196 -15.88 10.25 8.61
N PRO A 197 -15.30 11.28 7.97
CA PRO A 197 -14.49 11.10 6.78
C PRO A 197 -13.41 10.05 6.98
N ALA A 198 -13.27 9.14 6.02
CA ALA A 198 -12.34 8.03 6.09
C ALA A 198 -11.63 7.85 4.76
N GLU A 199 -10.41 7.32 4.80
CA GLU A 199 -9.65 7.00 3.59
C GLU A 199 -10.24 5.76 2.91
N MET A 200 -10.49 5.84 1.60
CA MET A 200 -10.74 4.70 0.74
C MET A 200 -9.45 4.24 0.09
N LYS A 201 -9.22 2.93 0.06
CA LYS A 201 -8.04 2.35 -0.59
C LYS A 201 -8.46 1.58 -1.82
N PHE A 202 -7.72 1.81 -2.91
CA PHE A 202 -7.95 1.19 -4.19
C PHE A 202 -6.75 0.32 -4.52
N THR A 203 -7.00 -0.96 -4.73
CA THR A 203 -5.99 -1.92 -5.19
C THR A 203 -6.52 -2.65 -6.40
N ARG A 204 -5.67 -3.26 -7.22
CA ARG A 204 -6.13 -3.92 -8.43
C ARG A 204 -6.97 -5.16 -8.14
N SER A 205 -8.20 -5.21 -8.65
CA SER A 205 -9.08 -6.38 -8.51
C SER A 205 -8.72 -7.45 -9.53
N ARG A 206 -8.12 -8.55 -9.06
CA ARG A 206 -7.93 -9.73 -9.91
C ARG A 206 -9.27 -10.24 -10.44
N LEU A 207 -10.31 -10.33 -9.60
CA LEU A 207 -11.63 -10.83 -9.98
C LEU A 207 -12.22 -10.08 -11.19
N CYS A 208 -12.09 -8.76 -11.23
CA CYS A 208 -12.56 -7.98 -12.38
C CYS A 208 -11.75 -8.28 -13.65
N LEU A 209 -10.42 -8.38 -13.54
CA LEU A 209 -9.57 -8.76 -14.67
C LEU A 209 -9.88 -10.18 -15.17
N GLU A 210 -10.21 -11.10 -14.25
CA GLU A 210 -10.53 -12.48 -14.55
C GLU A 210 -11.77 -12.60 -15.44
N ARG A 211 -12.73 -11.68 -15.27
CA ARG A 211 -13.98 -11.57 -16.02
C ARG A 211 -13.77 -11.03 -17.43
N ILE A 212 -12.91 -10.03 -17.60
CA ILE A 212 -12.61 -9.43 -18.93
C ILE A 212 -11.84 -10.42 -19.82
N GLY A 213 -10.99 -11.27 -19.21
CA GLY A 213 -10.21 -12.28 -19.90
C GLY A 213 -10.86 -13.67 -19.98
N ALA A 214 -12.17 -13.80 -19.73
CA ALA A 214 -12.94 -15.03 -19.84
C ALA A 214 -13.75 -15.09 -21.15
#